data_AF-A0A9P9NH74-F1
#
_entry.id   AF-A0A9P9NH74-F1
#
_cell.length_a   1.000
_cell.length_b   1.000
_cell.length_c   1.000
_cell.angle_alpha   90.00
_cell.angle_beta   90.00
_cell.angle_gamma   90.00
#
_symmetry.space_group_name_H-M   'P 1'
#
loop_
_entity.id
_entity.type
_entity.pdbx_description
1 polymer ?
#
loop_
_entity_poly.entity_id
_entity_poly.type
_entity_poly.pdbx_seq_one_letter_code
_entity_poly.pdbx_strand_id
1 'polypeptide(L)'
;MVSNPTSKSPATTICQFPFPNEQPHSPLEISSMSTSKPMASTTSLLADDPQKSILEDGVFYAEDPVIGKRVDDFAKNGFPFKTEEGLDFCKVNALDDKRIRNVVESYFNEWSCLGLFKVFGRNPSRAYSLLNRMEEETKAQALVVQLWSRGSRMVYYSGSHLQSLQAQPADIGLLEIPLDRLRRTEEQPGIKHIEVDMKDGGLAILDGRLGFTIVQGKAITIGFAVREELGHWGKMRLPNVEKLKRKVAEMNSTTIGVNFDFPE
;
A
#
# COMPACT_ATOMS: atom_id res chain seq x y z
N MET A 1 -59.64 -9.93 -4.59
CA MET A 1 -58.66 -8.85 -4.34
C MET A 1 -57.37 -9.51 -3.90
N VAL A 2 -56.28 -8.97 -4.42
CA VAL A 2 -55.00 -9.65 -4.66
C VAL A 2 -54.19 -9.82 -3.38
N SER A 3 -53.62 -11.01 -3.25
CA SER A 3 -52.59 -11.43 -2.30
C SER A 3 -51.33 -10.56 -2.41
N ASN A 4 -50.86 -10.02 -1.28
CA ASN A 4 -49.56 -9.36 -1.18
C ASN A 4 -48.60 -10.26 -0.39
N PRO A 5 -47.45 -10.68 -0.96
CA PRO A 5 -46.42 -11.40 -0.23
C PRO A 5 -45.43 -10.44 0.44
N THR A 6 -45.01 -10.88 1.62
CA THR A 6 -43.83 -10.45 2.38
C THR A 6 -42.55 -10.42 1.54
N SER A 7 -41.78 -9.33 1.64
CA SER A 7 -40.32 -9.40 1.57
C SER A 7 -39.75 -8.60 2.73
N LYS A 8 -39.22 -9.31 3.73
CA LYS A 8 -38.33 -8.74 4.76
C LYS A 8 -36.92 -9.12 4.35
N SER A 9 -36.07 -8.10 4.26
CA SER A 9 -34.64 -8.16 4.01
C SER A 9 -33.94 -9.10 5.02
N PRO A 10 -32.99 -9.96 4.60
CA PRO A 10 -32.20 -10.72 5.54
C PRO A 10 -31.14 -9.84 6.20
N ALA A 11 -31.12 -9.89 7.53
CA ALA A 11 -30.17 -9.21 8.39
C ALA A 11 -28.75 -9.74 8.18
N THR A 12 -27.79 -8.83 8.08
CA THR A 12 -26.36 -9.10 8.08
C THR A 12 -25.94 -9.56 9.47
N THR A 13 -25.72 -10.87 9.62
CA THR A 13 -25.16 -11.47 10.83
C THR A 13 -23.68 -11.09 10.96
N ILE A 14 -23.36 -10.35 12.01
CA ILE A 14 -22.00 -10.08 12.47
C ILE A 14 -21.45 -11.38 13.07
N CYS A 15 -20.52 -12.03 12.35
CA CYS A 15 -19.79 -13.18 12.86
C CYS A 15 -18.57 -12.72 13.64
N GLN A 16 -18.64 -12.77 14.97
CA GLN A 16 -17.47 -12.85 15.85
C GLN A 16 -16.97 -14.30 15.85
N PHE A 17 -15.69 -14.52 15.54
CA PHE A 17 -15.06 -15.83 15.72
C PHE A 17 -13.80 -15.74 16.60
N PRO A 18 -13.55 -16.74 17.44
CA PRO A 18 -12.51 -16.75 18.46
C PRO A 18 -11.14 -17.18 17.89
N PHE A 19 -10.08 -16.68 18.53
CA PHE A 19 -8.68 -17.03 18.27
C PHE A 19 -8.36 -18.48 18.71
N PRO A 20 -7.66 -19.29 17.90
CA PRO A 20 -7.02 -20.51 18.39
C PRO A 20 -5.57 -20.27 18.83
N ASN A 21 -5.23 -20.91 19.95
CA ASN A 21 -3.93 -21.00 20.61
C ASN A 21 -2.77 -21.43 19.69
N GLU A 22 -1.61 -20.81 19.91
CA GLU A 22 -0.31 -21.23 19.40
C GLU A 22 0.17 -22.53 20.07
N GLN A 23 0.71 -23.45 19.27
CA GLN A 23 1.67 -24.45 19.74
C GLN A 23 2.92 -24.46 18.82
N PRO A 24 4.12 -24.70 19.39
CA PRO A 24 5.39 -24.47 18.72
C PRO A 24 5.82 -25.67 17.86
N HIS A 25 6.30 -25.40 16.64
CA HIS A 25 6.97 -26.38 15.78
C HIS A 25 8.49 -26.23 15.86
N SER A 26 9.17 -27.36 16.10
CA SER A 26 10.63 -27.51 16.14
C SER A 26 11.27 -27.43 14.74
N PRO A 27 12.57 -27.10 14.64
CA PRO A 27 13.22 -26.74 13.38
C PRO A 27 13.73 -27.96 12.61
N LEU A 28 13.55 -27.95 11.28
CA LEU A 28 14.16 -28.90 10.35
C LEU A 28 15.38 -28.28 9.66
N GLU A 29 16.37 -29.14 9.47
CA GLU A 29 17.77 -28.88 9.12
C GLU A 29 17.99 -28.31 7.71
N ILE A 30 19.08 -27.56 7.61
CA ILE A 30 19.61 -26.89 6.42
C ILE A 30 20.38 -27.90 5.57
N SER A 31 20.05 -27.98 4.27
CA SER A 31 20.92 -28.60 3.27
C SER A 31 21.41 -27.55 2.28
N SER A 32 22.73 -27.49 2.13
CA SER A 32 23.50 -26.57 1.30
C SER A 32 23.54 -27.01 -0.16
N MET A 33 23.44 -26.04 -1.08
CA MET A 33 24.35 -25.81 -2.23
C MET A 33 23.60 -25.18 -3.41
N SER A 34 24.07 -24.01 -3.86
CA SER A 34 24.58 -23.79 -5.21
C SER A 34 24.69 -22.28 -5.46
N THR A 35 25.92 -21.84 -5.69
CA THR A 35 26.30 -20.47 -5.98
C THR A 35 25.86 -20.06 -7.39
N SER A 36 24.87 -19.18 -7.50
CA SER A 36 24.63 -18.40 -8.72
C SER A 36 25.17 -16.98 -8.53
N LYS A 37 25.96 -16.53 -9.51
CA LYS A 37 26.61 -15.22 -9.58
C LYS A 37 25.55 -14.10 -9.58
N PRO A 38 25.77 -12.96 -8.88
CA PRO A 38 24.90 -11.81 -9.03
C PRO A 38 25.19 -11.14 -10.39
N MET A 39 24.20 -11.15 -11.29
CA MET A 39 24.18 -10.17 -12.38
C MET A 39 23.88 -8.81 -11.75
N ALA A 40 24.85 -7.91 -11.82
CA ALA A 40 24.64 -6.50 -11.55
C ALA A 40 23.79 -5.92 -12.70
N SER A 41 22.49 -5.72 -12.45
CA SER A 41 21.71 -4.77 -13.23
C SER A 41 21.92 -3.39 -12.64
N THR A 42 22.99 -2.73 -13.06
CA THR A 42 23.22 -1.33 -12.78
C THR A 42 22.40 -0.51 -13.78
N THR A 43 21.13 -0.24 -13.47
CA THR A 43 20.38 0.80 -14.19
C THR A 43 20.63 2.12 -13.45
N SER A 44 21.57 2.93 -13.96
CA SER A 44 21.72 4.31 -13.50
C SER A 44 20.48 5.09 -13.96
N LEU A 45 19.68 5.55 -12.99
CA LEU A 45 18.48 6.36 -13.20
C LEU A 45 18.85 7.72 -13.85
N LEU A 46 18.68 7.82 -15.17
CA LEU A 46 18.20 9.07 -15.77
C LEU A 46 16.83 9.35 -15.15
N ALA A 47 16.53 10.62 -14.89
CA ALA A 47 15.30 11.05 -14.24
C ALA A 47 14.06 10.59 -15.03
N ASP A 48 13.58 9.38 -14.74
CA ASP A 48 12.31 8.89 -15.25
C ASP A 48 11.21 9.72 -14.62
N ASP A 49 10.33 10.26 -15.47
CA ASP A 49 9.12 10.95 -15.05
C ASP A 49 8.28 9.96 -14.18
N PRO A 50 8.12 10.22 -12.87
CA PRO A 50 7.41 9.30 -11.98
C PRO A 50 5.99 9.03 -12.45
N GLN A 51 5.32 10.03 -13.02
CA GLN A 51 3.95 9.89 -13.49
C GLN A 51 3.87 8.96 -14.69
N LYS A 52 4.80 9.10 -15.64
CA LYS A 52 4.91 8.19 -16.79
C LYS A 52 5.19 6.75 -16.32
N SER A 53 6.13 6.58 -15.40
CA SER A 53 6.48 5.25 -14.85
C SER A 53 5.30 4.59 -14.14
N ILE A 54 4.50 5.34 -13.37
CA ILE A 54 3.27 4.83 -12.75
C ILE A 54 2.23 4.45 -13.81
N LEU A 55 2.06 5.23 -14.88
CA LEU A 55 1.07 4.90 -15.93
C LEU A 55 1.46 3.62 -16.70
N GLU A 56 2.73 3.50 -17.07
CA GLU A 56 3.23 2.40 -17.91
C GLU A 56 3.47 1.12 -17.10
N ASP A 57 4.22 1.21 -16.00
CA ASP A 57 4.65 0.07 -15.20
C ASP A 57 3.84 -0.11 -13.91
N GLY A 58 3.04 0.88 -13.53
CA GLY A 58 2.26 0.86 -12.30
C GLY A 58 3.06 1.27 -11.06
N VAL A 59 4.36 1.51 -11.17
CA VAL A 59 5.22 1.88 -10.05
C VAL A 59 6.38 2.77 -10.47
N PHE A 60 6.67 3.77 -9.65
CA PHE A 60 7.94 4.48 -9.59
C PHE A 60 8.63 4.17 -8.26
N TYR A 61 9.95 4.00 -8.25
CA TYR A 61 10.70 3.78 -7.01
C TYR A 61 12.10 4.38 -7.05
N ALA A 62 12.61 4.75 -5.88
CA ALA A 62 13.96 5.28 -5.71
C ALA A 62 14.51 4.94 -4.32
N GLU A 63 15.79 4.56 -4.26
CA GLU A 63 16.50 4.47 -2.98
C GLU A 63 16.65 5.86 -2.37
N ASP A 64 16.40 5.96 -1.07
CA ASP A 64 16.55 7.18 -0.30
C ASP A 64 16.99 6.82 1.14
N PRO A 65 18.30 6.93 1.43
CA PRO A 65 18.86 6.63 2.74
C PRO A 65 18.24 7.44 3.89
N VAL A 66 17.76 8.65 3.60
CA VAL A 66 17.14 9.52 4.61
C VAL A 66 15.76 8.97 4.97
N ILE A 67 14.96 8.56 3.99
CA ILE A 67 13.69 7.88 4.26
C ILE A 67 13.94 6.57 4.99
N GLY A 68 14.88 5.75 4.53
CA GLY A 68 15.22 4.48 5.17
C GLY A 68 15.57 4.64 6.65
N LYS A 69 16.42 5.60 6.99
CA LYS A 69 16.74 5.91 8.39
C LYS A 69 15.51 6.37 9.18
N ARG A 70 14.66 7.23 8.61
CA ARG A 70 13.45 7.72 9.29
C ARG A 70 12.46 6.59 9.57
N VAL A 71 12.26 5.67 8.61
CA VAL A 71 11.40 4.50 8.80
C VAL A 71 11.94 3.61 9.92
N ASP A 72 13.25 3.37 9.95
CA ASP A 72 13.89 2.58 11.01
C ASP A 72 13.72 3.24 12.40
N ASP A 73 13.92 4.55 12.49
CA ASP A 73 13.75 5.28 13.75
C ASP A 73 12.29 5.27 14.21
N PHE A 74 11.33 5.41 13.29
CA PHE A 74 9.91 5.28 13.57
C PHE A 74 9.53 3.85 14.01
N ALA A 75 10.19 2.84 13.44
CA ALA A 75 10.01 1.45 13.82
C ALA A 75 10.55 1.14 15.23
N LYS A 76 11.67 1.76 15.65
CA LYS A 76 12.22 1.63 17.02
C LYS A 76 11.23 2.10 18.08
N ASN A 77 10.39 3.09 17.75
CA ASN A 77 9.35 3.61 18.62
C ASN A 77 8.03 2.82 18.53
N GLY A 78 8.02 1.66 17.85
CA GLY A 78 6.85 0.79 17.77
C GLY A 78 5.77 1.25 16.79
N PHE A 79 6.12 2.10 15.82
CA PHE A 79 5.20 2.68 14.84
C PHE A 79 4.02 3.44 15.49
N PRO A 80 4.28 4.59 16.14
CA PRO A 80 3.27 5.32 16.92
C PRO A 80 2.27 6.11 16.04
N PHE A 81 1.58 5.43 15.10
CA PHE A 81 0.66 6.00 14.09
C PHE A 81 -0.44 6.90 14.66
N LYS A 82 -0.90 6.61 15.89
CA LYS A 82 -2.01 7.33 16.55
C LYS A 82 -1.55 8.42 17.53
N THR A 83 -0.33 8.91 17.34
CA THR A 83 0.27 9.94 18.17
C THR A 83 0.63 11.15 17.31
N GLU A 84 1.00 12.25 17.97
CA GLU A 84 1.51 13.43 17.27
C GLU A 84 2.79 13.16 16.48
N GLU A 85 3.66 12.29 16.98
CA GLU A 85 4.89 11.87 16.29
C GLU A 85 4.54 11.08 15.02
N GLY A 86 3.52 10.22 15.09
CA GLY A 86 2.98 9.51 13.93
C GLY A 86 2.46 10.46 12.85
N LEU A 87 1.69 11.46 13.26
CA LEU A 87 1.17 12.46 12.33
C LEU A 87 2.27 13.36 11.74
N ASP A 88 3.27 13.76 12.54
CA ASP A 88 4.46 14.48 12.04
C ASP A 88 5.20 13.64 11.00
N PHE A 89 5.40 12.35 11.29
CA PHE A 89 6.07 11.46 10.37
C PHE A 89 5.35 11.41 9.02
N CYS A 90 4.03 11.24 9.05
CA CYS A 90 3.19 11.22 7.85
C CYS A 90 3.27 12.55 7.08
N LYS A 91 3.13 13.66 7.79
CA LYS A 91 3.16 15.00 7.21
C LYS A 91 4.50 15.27 6.52
N VAL A 92 5.61 15.07 7.24
CA VAL A 92 6.97 15.35 6.73
C VAL A 92 7.37 14.44 5.57
N ASN A 93 7.02 13.16 5.63
CA ASN A 93 7.50 12.16 4.65
C ASN A 93 6.51 11.87 3.52
N ALA A 94 5.34 12.50 3.49
CA ALA A 94 4.41 12.36 2.37
C ALA A 94 3.71 13.66 1.97
N LEU A 95 3.08 14.37 2.91
CA LEU A 95 2.28 15.56 2.58
C LEU A 95 3.14 16.80 2.25
N ASP A 96 4.30 16.93 2.91
CA ASP A 96 5.26 18.01 2.71
C ASP A 96 6.44 17.61 1.80
N ASP A 97 6.64 16.30 1.55
CA ASP A 97 7.67 15.84 0.62
C ASP A 97 7.24 16.18 -0.81
N LYS A 98 7.90 17.18 -1.39
CA LYS A 98 7.58 17.69 -2.73
C LYS A 98 7.61 16.61 -3.81
N ARG A 99 8.43 15.56 -3.67
CA ARG A 99 8.50 14.49 -4.68
C ARG A 99 7.21 13.69 -4.71
N ILE A 100 6.67 13.38 -3.54
CA ILE A 100 5.41 12.65 -3.39
C ILE A 100 4.24 13.57 -3.70
N ARG A 101 4.21 14.74 -3.06
CA ARG A 101 3.13 15.71 -3.22
C ARG A 101 2.90 16.10 -4.67
N ASN A 102 3.97 16.43 -5.41
CA ASN A 102 3.85 16.82 -6.82
C ASN A 102 3.25 15.69 -7.66
N VAL A 103 3.65 14.44 -7.43
CA VAL A 103 3.12 13.28 -8.16
C VAL A 103 1.64 13.05 -7.83
N VAL A 104 1.27 13.10 -6.55
CA VAL A 104 -0.12 12.92 -6.12
C VAL A 104 -1.02 14.02 -6.70
N GLU A 105 -0.59 15.29 -6.59
CA GLU A 105 -1.35 16.43 -7.11
C GLU A 105 -1.45 16.40 -8.64
N SER A 106 -0.37 16.10 -9.37
CA SER A 106 -0.39 16.04 -10.84
C SER A 106 -1.14 14.83 -11.39
N TYR A 107 -1.14 13.72 -10.66
CA TYR A 107 -1.85 12.51 -11.08
C TYR A 107 -3.37 12.69 -10.98
N PHE A 108 -3.85 13.25 -9.86
CA PHE A 108 -5.29 13.44 -9.63
C PHE A 108 -5.83 14.77 -10.20
N ASN A 109 -4.98 15.76 -10.46
CA ASN A 109 -5.26 17.09 -11.04
C ASN A 109 -6.24 18.00 -10.28
N GLU A 110 -7.13 17.45 -9.44
CA GLU A 110 -8.13 18.23 -8.72
C GLU A 110 -7.92 18.14 -7.20
N TRP A 111 -8.22 16.96 -6.64
CA TRP A 111 -8.19 16.74 -5.21
C TRP A 111 -7.98 15.26 -4.89
N SER A 112 -7.31 14.98 -3.79
CA SER A 112 -7.15 13.64 -3.24
C SER A 112 -7.23 13.64 -1.73
N CYS A 113 -7.33 12.46 -1.13
CA CYS A 113 -7.40 12.32 0.32
C CYS A 113 -6.49 11.23 0.82
N LEU A 114 -5.72 11.52 1.86
CA LEU A 114 -5.00 10.50 2.60
C LEU A 114 -6.00 9.66 3.40
N GLY A 115 -6.13 8.38 3.05
CA GLY A 115 -7.09 7.47 3.65
C GLY A 115 -6.50 6.20 4.25
N LEU A 116 -5.21 5.93 4.03
CA LEU A 116 -4.50 4.80 4.62
C LEU A 116 -3.16 5.28 5.17
N PHE A 117 -2.81 4.84 6.38
CA PHE A 117 -1.49 5.05 6.99
C PHE A 117 -1.18 3.87 7.92
N LYS A 118 -0.42 2.89 7.43
CA LYS A 118 -0.20 1.62 8.13
C LYS A 118 1.15 0.99 7.75
N VAL A 119 1.73 0.19 8.64
CA VAL A 119 2.91 -0.63 8.31
C VAL A 119 2.51 -1.99 7.77
N PHE A 120 3.21 -2.44 6.74
CA PHE A 120 3.16 -3.81 6.24
C PHE A 120 4.56 -4.43 6.28
N GLY A 121 4.63 -5.71 6.62
CA GLY A 121 5.88 -6.43 6.79
C GLY A 121 6.05 -7.56 5.79
N ARG A 122 7.20 -8.23 5.91
CA ARG A 122 7.57 -9.42 5.14
C ARG A 122 6.45 -10.47 5.10
N ASN A 123 6.04 -10.81 3.89
CA ASN A 123 5.25 -12.00 3.59
C ASN A 123 5.57 -12.48 2.15
N PRO A 124 6.64 -13.27 1.96
CA PRO A 124 7.15 -13.59 0.62
C PRO A 124 6.26 -14.57 -0.16
N SER A 125 5.29 -15.22 0.49
CA SER A 125 4.38 -16.18 -0.13
C SER A 125 3.05 -15.58 -0.56
N ARG A 126 2.83 -14.27 -0.38
CA ARG A 126 1.57 -13.59 -0.71
C ARG A 126 1.84 -12.33 -1.51
N ALA A 127 0.94 -12.02 -2.44
CA ALA A 127 0.95 -10.78 -3.20
C ALA A 127 -0.31 -9.99 -2.90
N TYR A 128 -0.18 -8.67 -2.84
CA TYR A 128 -1.26 -7.78 -2.44
C TYR A 128 -1.44 -6.62 -3.40
N SER A 129 -2.64 -6.07 -3.46
CA SER A 129 -2.94 -4.74 -3.99
C SER A 129 -3.84 -3.98 -3.03
N LEU A 130 -3.97 -2.67 -3.20
CA LEU A 130 -4.95 -1.90 -2.44
C LEU A 130 -6.34 -2.03 -3.05
N LEU A 131 -6.41 -1.98 -4.38
CA LEU A 131 -7.64 -2.02 -5.16
C LEU A 131 -7.65 -3.17 -6.17
N ASN A 132 -8.84 -3.56 -6.60
CA ASN A 132 -9.04 -4.33 -7.82
C ASN A 132 -9.19 -3.38 -9.01
N ARG A 133 -8.83 -3.86 -10.20
CA ARG A 133 -9.21 -3.17 -11.44
C ARG A 133 -10.66 -3.47 -11.78
N MET A 134 -11.47 -2.43 -11.95
CA MET A 134 -12.78 -2.53 -12.59
C MET A 134 -12.66 -2.30 -14.10
N GLU A 135 -13.49 -2.97 -14.91
CA GLU A 135 -13.40 -2.91 -16.39
C GLU A 135 -13.62 -1.49 -16.95
N GLU A 136 -14.47 -0.71 -16.29
CA GLU A 136 -14.83 0.66 -16.69
C GLU A 136 -13.77 1.70 -16.31
N GLU A 137 -12.78 1.33 -15.49
CA GLU A 137 -11.79 2.25 -14.93
C GLU A 137 -10.51 2.34 -15.78
N THR A 138 -10.38 3.46 -16.50
CA THR A 138 -9.20 3.76 -17.30
C THR A 138 -8.07 4.39 -16.47
N LYS A 139 -8.37 5.10 -15.39
CA LYS A 139 -7.41 5.73 -14.48
C LYS A 139 -7.46 5.11 -13.09
N ALA A 140 -6.33 5.14 -12.38
CA ALA A 140 -6.30 4.70 -10.99
C ALA A 140 -7.08 5.69 -10.10
N GLN A 141 -7.94 5.16 -9.24
CA GLN A 141 -8.67 5.95 -8.25
C GLN A 141 -7.89 6.13 -6.93
N ALA A 142 -6.80 5.36 -6.76
CA ALA A 142 -5.89 5.52 -5.65
C ALA A 142 -4.42 5.39 -6.09
N LEU A 143 -3.56 6.11 -5.39
CA LEU A 143 -2.12 5.93 -5.39
C LEU A 143 -1.65 5.46 -4.02
N VAL A 144 -0.63 4.61 -4.02
CA VAL A 144 -0.03 4.08 -2.81
C VAL A 144 1.42 4.54 -2.73
N VAL A 145 1.78 5.13 -1.61
CA VAL A 145 3.15 5.54 -1.29
C VAL A 145 3.71 4.56 -0.28
N GLN A 146 4.82 3.92 -0.59
CA GLN A 146 5.54 3.01 0.30
C GLN A 146 6.87 3.64 0.73
N LEU A 147 7.04 3.84 2.03
CA LEU A 147 8.28 4.28 2.65
C LEU A 147 8.99 3.06 3.27
N TRP A 148 10.15 2.72 2.73
CA TRP A 148 10.84 1.46 3.00
C TRP A 148 11.92 1.59 4.07
N SER A 149 11.94 0.64 5.01
CA SER A 149 13.07 0.47 5.95
C SER A 149 14.35 0.05 5.21
N ARG A 150 15.50 0.23 5.86
CA ARG A 150 16.78 -0.26 5.31
C ARG A 150 16.80 -1.79 5.17
N GLY A 151 17.51 -2.27 4.15
CA GLY A 151 17.64 -3.70 3.84
C GLY A 151 16.33 -4.37 3.41
N SER A 152 15.39 -3.59 2.86
CA SER A 152 14.12 -4.12 2.37
C SER A 152 14.28 -4.68 0.97
N ARG A 153 13.47 -5.69 0.64
CA ARG A 153 13.38 -6.26 -0.70
C ARG A 153 11.92 -6.52 -1.04
N MET A 154 11.53 -6.17 -2.25
CA MET A 154 10.15 -6.26 -2.71
C MET A 154 10.09 -6.73 -4.16
N VAL A 155 8.92 -7.23 -4.50
CA VAL A 155 8.53 -7.54 -5.87
C VAL A 155 7.40 -6.62 -6.25
N TYR A 156 7.53 -5.97 -7.40
CA TYR A 156 6.42 -5.33 -8.09
C TYR A 156 6.04 -6.14 -9.32
N TYR A 157 4.74 -6.37 -9.51
CA TYR A 157 4.21 -7.09 -10.66
C TYR A 157 3.82 -6.07 -11.74
N SER A 158 4.79 -5.46 -12.41
CA SER A 158 4.55 -4.42 -13.44
C SER A 158 3.55 -4.90 -14.49
N GLY A 159 2.60 -4.03 -14.83
CA GLY A 159 1.50 -4.32 -15.76
C GLY A 159 0.29 -5.02 -15.11
N SER A 160 0.37 -5.45 -13.84
CA SER A 160 -0.76 -6.07 -13.15
C SER A 160 -1.92 -5.10 -12.91
N HIS A 161 -1.63 -3.79 -12.76
CA HIS A 161 -2.63 -2.72 -12.60
C HIS A 161 -3.52 -2.54 -13.84
N LEU A 162 -3.09 -3.11 -14.97
CA LEU A 162 -3.83 -3.11 -16.25
C LEU A 162 -4.78 -4.30 -16.39
N GLN A 163 -4.78 -5.24 -15.43
CA GLN A 163 -5.53 -6.49 -15.53
C GLN A 163 -6.50 -6.66 -14.37
N SER A 164 -7.61 -7.38 -14.62
CA SER A 164 -8.50 -7.83 -13.56
C SER A 164 -7.98 -9.15 -12.99
N LEU A 165 -7.47 -9.12 -11.77
CA LEU A 165 -6.79 -10.26 -11.12
C LEU A 165 -7.63 -10.92 -10.02
N GLN A 166 -8.88 -10.49 -9.87
CA GLN A 166 -9.85 -11.05 -8.92
C GLN A 166 -9.31 -11.11 -7.49
N ALA A 167 -8.58 -10.06 -7.06
CA ALA A 167 -8.01 -10.01 -5.73
C ALA A 167 -9.11 -10.08 -4.67
N GLN A 168 -8.86 -10.78 -3.57
CA GLN A 168 -9.84 -11.04 -2.51
C GLN A 168 -9.44 -10.33 -1.22
N PRO A 169 -10.39 -9.89 -0.37
CA PRO A 169 -10.05 -9.26 0.91
C PRO A 169 -9.12 -10.11 1.77
N ALA A 170 -8.02 -9.52 2.23
CA ALA A 170 -7.09 -10.13 3.17
C ALA A 170 -7.30 -9.58 4.60
N ASP A 171 -6.79 -10.32 5.58
CA ASP A 171 -6.82 -10.03 7.02
C ASP A 171 -6.04 -8.76 7.42
N ILE A 172 -5.24 -8.21 6.51
CA ILE A 172 -4.37 -7.06 6.75
C ILE A 172 -4.96 -5.73 6.24
N GLY A 173 -6.16 -5.73 5.67
CA GLY A 173 -6.78 -4.54 5.08
C GLY A 173 -6.23 -4.18 3.69
N LEU A 174 -5.73 -5.20 2.97
CA LEU A 174 -5.39 -5.15 1.55
C LEU A 174 -6.18 -6.24 0.83
N LEU A 175 -6.10 -6.27 -0.50
CA LEU A 175 -6.57 -7.41 -1.28
C LEU A 175 -5.40 -8.35 -1.57
N GLU A 176 -5.59 -9.64 -1.37
CA GLU A 176 -4.65 -10.67 -1.79
C GLU A 176 -4.93 -11.10 -3.23
N ILE A 177 -3.88 -11.15 -4.04
CA ILE A 177 -3.93 -11.63 -5.41
C ILE A 177 -3.46 -13.09 -5.42
N PRO A 178 -4.25 -14.04 -5.96
CA PRO A 178 -3.80 -15.40 -6.17
C PRO A 178 -2.53 -15.43 -7.05
N LEU A 179 -1.45 -16.05 -6.57
CA LEU A 179 -0.14 -15.99 -7.23
C LEU A 179 -0.14 -16.57 -8.66
N ASP A 180 -1.04 -17.51 -8.96
CA ASP A 180 -1.22 -18.08 -10.29
C ASP A 180 -1.69 -17.03 -11.31
N ARG A 181 -2.44 -16.00 -10.87
CA ARG A 181 -2.87 -14.85 -11.69
C ARG A 181 -1.76 -13.83 -11.95
N LEU A 182 -0.63 -13.96 -11.27
CA LEU A 182 0.55 -13.11 -11.44
C LEU A 182 1.65 -13.81 -12.24
N ARG A 183 1.46 -15.10 -12.56
CA ARG A 183 2.39 -15.83 -13.41
C ARG A 183 2.24 -15.32 -14.84
N ARG A 184 3.38 -15.10 -15.50
CA ARG A 184 3.37 -14.89 -16.94
C ARG A 184 2.88 -16.16 -17.62
N THR A 185 1.70 -16.09 -18.21
CA THR A 185 1.12 -17.13 -19.07
C THR A 185 1.01 -16.60 -20.50
N GLU A 186 0.72 -17.46 -21.47
CA GLU A 186 0.37 -17.03 -22.83
C GLU A 186 -0.88 -16.12 -22.83
N GLU A 187 -1.76 -16.28 -21.83
CA GLU A 187 -2.97 -15.49 -21.61
C GLU A 187 -2.70 -14.13 -20.95
N GLN A 188 -1.57 -14.00 -20.22
CA GLN A 188 -1.20 -12.79 -19.48
C GLN A 188 0.27 -12.39 -19.73
N PRO A 189 0.70 -12.15 -20.99
CA PRO A 189 2.09 -11.89 -21.32
C PRO A 189 2.60 -10.53 -20.78
N GLY A 190 1.69 -9.65 -20.36
CA GLY A 190 1.98 -8.28 -19.94
C GLY A 190 2.54 -8.11 -18.53
N ILE A 191 2.46 -9.13 -17.65
CA ILE A 191 2.95 -9.00 -16.28
C ILE A 191 4.44 -9.33 -16.19
N LYS A 192 5.22 -8.42 -15.59
CA LYS A 192 6.65 -8.58 -15.32
C LYS A 192 6.92 -8.61 -13.83
N HIS A 193 7.77 -9.53 -13.40
CA HIS A 193 8.26 -9.62 -12.03
C HIS A 193 9.49 -8.73 -11.88
N ILE A 194 9.36 -7.61 -11.16
CA ILE A 194 10.45 -6.67 -10.89
C ILE A 194 10.86 -6.82 -9.43
N GLU A 195 12.01 -7.46 -9.21
CA GLU A 195 12.65 -7.49 -7.90
C GLU A 195 13.44 -6.21 -7.67
N VAL A 196 13.22 -5.59 -6.51
CA VAL A 196 13.89 -4.35 -6.12
C VAL A 196 14.52 -4.55 -4.75
N ASP A 197 15.79 -4.20 -4.64
CA ASP A 197 16.54 -4.14 -3.39
C ASP A 197 16.64 -2.69 -2.93
N MET A 198 16.04 -2.37 -1.78
CA MET A 198 16.15 -1.06 -1.13
C MET A 198 17.15 -1.17 0.02
N LYS A 199 18.44 -1.26 -0.33
CA LYS A 199 19.52 -1.51 0.66
C LYS A 199 19.55 -0.43 1.72
N ASP A 200 19.47 0.83 1.30
CA ASP A 200 19.41 1.97 2.20
C ASP A 200 17.98 2.45 2.50
N GLY A 201 16.97 1.65 2.14
CA GLY A 201 15.57 2.06 2.21
C GLY A 201 15.22 3.02 1.09
N GLY A 202 14.02 3.59 1.13
CA GLY A 202 13.60 4.48 0.05
C GLY A 202 12.10 4.67 -0.08
N LEU A 203 11.69 5.08 -1.27
CA LEU A 203 10.34 5.44 -1.63
C LEU A 203 9.89 4.63 -2.84
N ALA A 204 8.64 4.19 -2.84
CA ALA A 204 7.92 3.81 -4.04
C ALA A 204 6.55 4.48 -4.08
N ILE A 205 6.09 4.83 -5.28
CA ILE A 205 4.73 5.34 -5.54
C ILE A 205 4.11 4.40 -6.57
N LEU A 206 2.95 3.85 -6.25
CA LEU A 206 2.29 2.80 -7.00
C LEU A 206 0.89 3.24 -7.42
N ASP A 207 0.43 2.73 -8.56
CA ASP A 207 -1.01 2.58 -8.84
C ASP A 207 -1.60 1.66 -7.75
N GLY A 208 -2.73 2.05 -7.14
CA GLY A 208 -3.37 1.28 -6.08
C GLY A 208 -3.78 -0.14 -6.49
N ARG A 209 -3.88 -0.42 -7.78
CA ARG A 209 -4.21 -1.74 -8.35
C ARG A 209 -2.98 -2.61 -8.61
N LEU A 210 -1.78 -2.05 -8.50
CA LEU A 210 -0.56 -2.80 -8.72
C LEU A 210 -0.40 -3.89 -7.64
N GLY A 211 -0.06 -5.10 -8.08
CA GLY A 211 0.34 -6.18 -7.22
C GLY A 211 1.75 -5.98 -6.70
N PHE A 212 1.98 -6.28 -5.43
CA PHE A 212 3.30 -6.27 -4.82
C PHE A 212 3.47 -7.36 -3.75
N THR A 213 4.71 -7.77 -3.53
CA THR A 213 5.09 -8.67 -2.44
C THR A 213 6.23 -8.07 -1.64
N ILE A 214 6.10 -8.09 -0.31
CA ILE A 214 7.18 -7.70 0.61
C ILE A 214 8.01 -8.94 0.93
N VAL A 215 9.16 -9.08 0.27
CA VAL A 215 10.04 -10.25 0.44
C VAL A 215 10.86 -10.13 1.73
N GLN A 216 11.30 -8.91 2.06
CA GLN A 216 12.10 -8.62 3.25
C GLN A 216 11.88 -7.17 3.71
N GLY A 217 12.03 -6.93 5.01
CA GLY A 217 11.89 -5.60 5.60
C GLY A 217 10.43 -5.24 5.89
N LYS A 218 10.16 -3.93 5.95
CA LYS A 218 8.85 -3.34 6.23
C LYS A 218 8.66 -2.07 5.40
N ALA A 219 7.41 -1.80 5.03
CA ALA A 219 7.00 -0.56 4.40
C ALA A 219 5.96 0.15 5.27
N ILE A 220 6.13 1.44 5.50
CA ILE A 220 5.04 2.31 5.91
C ILE A 220 4.29 2.72 4.65
N THR A 221 3.04 2.28 4.53
CA THR A 221 2.20 2.46 3.37
C THR A 221 1.18 3.56 3.64
N ILE A 222 1.14 4.54 2.74
CA ILE A 222 0.27 5.70 2.77
C ILE A 222 -0.58 5.68 1.50
N GLY A 223 -1.90 5.66 1.64
CA GLY A 223 -2.83 5.60 0.49
C GLY A 223 -3.53 6.93 0.28
N PHE A 224 -3.53 7.39 -0.97
CA PHE A 224 -4.25 8.57 -1.43
C PHE A 224 -5.34 8.14 -2.40
N ALA A 225 -6.57 8.59 -2.20
CA ALA A 225 -7.70 8.24 -3.06
C ALA A 225 -8.49 9.49 -3.49
N VAL A 226 -9.16 9.38 -4.63
CA VAL A 226 -10.18 10.34 -5.07
C VAL A 226 -11.44 10.22 -4.20
N ARG A 227 -12.35 11.18 -4.32
CA ARG A 227 -13.53 11.29 -3.45
C ARG A 227 -14.47 10.08 -3.59
N GLU A 228 -14.61 9.57 -4.80
CA GLU A 228 -15.47 8.45 -5.15
C GLU A 228 -15.00 7.20 -4.40
N GLU A 229 -13.72 6.87 -4.55
CA GLU A 229 -13.12 5.71 -3.89
C GLU A 229 -13.06 5.87 -2.36
N LEU A 230 -12.81 7.09 -1.87
CA LEU A 230 -12.81 7.37 -0.44
C LEU A 230 -14.17 7.08 0.23
N GLY A 231 -15.28 7.16 -0.53
CA GLY A 231 -16.60 6.80 -0.04
C GLY A 231 -16.71 5.35 0.45
N HIS A 232 -15.81 4.48 0.01
CA HIS A 232 -15.72 3.07 0.40
C HIS A 232 -14.72 2.83 1.53
N TRP A 233 -13.89 3.82 1.88
CA TRP A 233 -12.81 3.66 2.86
C TRP A 233 -13.28 4.00 4.27
N GLY A 234 -12.90 3.15 5.23
CA GLY A 234 -13.04 3.46 6.64
C GLY A 234 -12.18 4.66 7.03
N LYS A 235 -12.69 5.52 7.92
CA LYS A 235 -11.91 6.61 8.50
C LYS A 235 -10.82 6.08 9.42
N MET A 236 -9.67 6.75 9.43
CA MET A 236 -8.58 6.44 10.34
C MET A 236 -8.88 7.00 11.74
N ARG A 237 -9.03 6.10 12.72
CA ARG A 237 -9.39 6.46 14.09
C ARG A 237 -8.22 6.94 14.92
N LEU A 238 -8.35 8.15 15.45
CA LEU A 238 -7.45 8.75 16.43
C LEU A 238 -8.15 8.97 17.78
N PRO A 239 -7.42 8.95 18.91
CA PRO A 239 -7.95 9.39 20.18
C PRO A 239 -8.55 10.81 20.08
N ASN A 240 -9.71 11.01 20.70
CA ASN A 240 -10.41 12.30 20.73
C ASN A 240 -9.72 13.28 21.69
N VAL A 241 -8.54 13.75 21.28
CA VAL A 241 -7.75 14.73 22.01
C VAL A 241 -7.50 15.95 21.14
N GLU A 242 -7.65 17.13 21.72
CA GLU A 242 -7.62 18.40 20.99
C GLU A 242 -6.31 18.62 20.23
N LYS A 243 -5.19 18.13 20.79
CA LYS A 243 -3.87 18.25 20.17
C LYS A 243 -3.78 17.47 18.86
N LEU A 244 -4.39 16.28 18.77
CA LEU A 244 -4.44 15.50 17.52
C LEU A 244 -5.40 16.13 16.51
N LYS A 245 -6.53 16.69 16.95
CA LYS A 245 -7.46 17.41 16.07
C LYS A 245 -6.79 18.59 15.36
N ARG A 246 -6.09 19.44 16.12
CA ARG A 246 -5.33 20.56 15.54
C ARG A 246 -4.32 20.08 14.51
N LYS A 247 -3.60 19.01 14.82
CA LYS A 247 -2.58 18.46 13.93
C LYS A 247 -3.15 17.89 12.64
N VAL A 248 -4.27 17.17 12.73
CA VAL A 248 -5.01 16.72 11.55
C VAL A 248 -5.53 17.90 10.72
N ALA A 249 -5.97 18.99 11.36
CA ALA A 249 -6.36 20.21 10.64
C ALA A 249 -5.17 20.82 9.88
N GLU A 250 -3.97 20.85 10.47
CA GLU A 250 -2.72 21.34 9.83
C GLU A 250 -2.23 20.45 8.68
N MET A 251 -2.63 19.18 8.65
CA MET A 251 -2.32 18.25 7.55
C MET A 251 -3.21 18.46 6.32
N ASN A 252 -4.36 19.13 6.45
CA ASN A 252 -5.22 19.43 5.32
C ASN A 252 -4.63 20.55 4.45
N SER A 253 -4.86 20.44 3.15
CA SER A 253 -4.56 21.50 2.19
C SER A 253 -5.71 21.64 1.17
N THR A 254 -5.59 22.59 0.26
CA THR A 254 -6.60 22.83 -0.79
C THR A 254 -6.72 21.66 -1.77
N THR A 255 -5.66 20.87 -1.94
CA THR A 255 -5.54 19.78 -2.93
C THR A 255 -5.49 18.39 -2.31
N ILE A 256 -5.05 18.28 -1.05
CA ILE A 256 -4.96 17.01 -0.34
C ILE A 256 -5.68 17.13 1.01
N GLY A 257 -6.75 16.36 1.18
CA GLY A 257 -7.44 16.19 2.47
C GLY A 257 -6.92 15.00 3.28
N VAL A 258 -7.46 14.82 4.47
CA VAL A 258 -7.17 13.67 5.34
C VAL A 258 -8.44 13.03 5.91
N ASN A 259 -8.50 11.70 5.90
CA ASN A 259 -9.70 10.94 6.27
C ASN A 259 -9.63 10.38 7.70
N PHE A 260 -9.60 11.25 8.70
CA PHE A 260 -9.58 10.87 10.12
C PHE A 260 -10.96 11.01 10.80
N ASP A 261 -11.18 10.19 11.83
CA ASP A 261 -12.26 10.33 12.80
C ASP A 261 -11.75 10.30 14.25
N PHE A 262 -12.52 10.92 15.13
CA PHE A 262 -12.21 11.07 16.56
C PHE A 262 -13.39 10.51 17.36
N PRO A 263 -13.49 9.18 17.54
CA PRO A 263 -14.58 8.58 18.31
C PRO A 263 -14.57 9.09 19.76
N GLU A 264 -15.76 9.23 20.35
CA GLU A 264 -15.95 9.64 21.75
C GLU A 264 -15.27 8.71 22.76
#